data_AF-A0A1F9R3X0-F1
#
_entry.id   AF-A0A1F9R3X0-F1
#
_cell.length_a   1.000
_cell.length_b   1.000
_cell.length_c   1.000
_cell.angle_alpha   90.00
_cell.angle_beta   90.00
_cell.angle_gamma   90.00
#
_symmetry.space_group_name_H-M   'P 1'
#
loop_
_entity.id
_entity.type
_entity.pdbx_description
1 polymer ?
#
loop_
_entity_poly.entity_id
_entity_poly.type
_entity_poly.pdbx_seq_one_letter_code
_entity_poly.pdbx_strand_id
1 'polypeptide(L)'
;MTLTPEDLSALRRQRSLSRAISVPLSLFVAATARLRFGYRLPRDISRIRAEIWEKLDAHDGPVIWAANHLTLIDSFLVYWAIFPFPRSGEDRRVPWSTPEYTNYYKLGGPWKSAFIRALLYLCRCIPFLRGGEDAASESWRQKAFEKCVWILRQGGAVFVYPEAGRSRSGWFESNHPKDFLGKLALEAPNAKFLCVYLRSEGQIGTTVRPPAGDRFRVVADLIDGVRPGETSPREISRRLFERLGAMQEQWWKNSSMPKNCGGNDLVDMKSPLLRENFSEDLSEADPEWLERHLSARERAYFDNAPAGGRFRVFWRFFCAKEAAHKALARAGLVVPRGCFREIEVDLFRRKAAHVATGLQLDLRFTDDDEDKLHCVCVLRGGFIGDDESESDVVWNVAEVPAGAAPGAFAREMALDFIASCNDEIGGAGRLALSEDGGLPAVLWRGRPQDWSLSLSHAGRYAACSFMVS
;
A
#
# COMPACT_ATOMS: atom_id res chain seq x y z
N MET A 1 -9.51 -19.77 -26.11
CA MET A 1 -10.30 -19.51 -27.32
C MET A 1 -9.41 -18.76 -28.30
N THR A 2 -9.85 -18.52 -29.52
CA THR A 2 -9.10 -17.71 -30.49
C THR A 2 -9.96 -16.50 -30.81
N LEU A 3 -9.37 -15.30 -30.85
CA LEU A 3 -10.10 -14.08 -31.15
C LEU A 3 -10.83 -14.19 -32.50
N THR A 4 -12.10 -13.80 -32.54
CA THR A 4 -12.88 -13.86 -33.78
C THR A 4 -12.46 -12.75 -34.74
N PRO A 5 -12.76 -12.86 -36.05
CA PRO A 5 -12.53 -11.76 -36.99
C PRO A 5 -13.19 -10.44 -36.58
N GLU A 6 -14.35 -10.52 -35.92
CA GLU A 6 -15.07 -9.36 -35.39
C GLU A 6 -14.31 -8.69 -34.25
N ASP A 7 -13.74 -9.46 -33.32
CA ASP A 7 -12.90 -8.94 -32.25
C ASP A 7 -11.68 -8.20 -32.81
N LEU A 8 -11.02 -8.78 -33.81
CA LEU A 8 -9.87 -8.18 -34.47
C LEU A 8 -10.25 -6.90 -35.22
N SER A 9 -11.39 -6.90 -35.92
CA SER A 9 -11.92 -5.71 -36.57
C SER A 9 -12.25 -4.60 -35.57
N ALA A 10 -12.85 -4.94 -34.43
CA ALA A 10 -13.12 -4.00 -33.36
C ALA A 10 -11.85 -3.37 -32.78
N LEU A 11 -10.81 -4.17 -32.52
CA LEU A 11 -9.50 -3.68 -32.06
C LEU A 11 -8.85 -2.74 -33.09
N ARG A 12 -8.87 -3.10 -34.38
CA ARG A 12 -8.32 -2.24 -35.44
C ARG A 12 -9.07 -0.91 -35.55
N ARG A 13 -10.41 -0.92 -35.49
CA ARG A 13 -11.23 0.30 -35.48
C ARG A 13 -10.91 1.18 -34.27
N GLN A 14 -10.84 0.59 -33.08
CA GLN A 14 -10.50 1.30 -31.85
C GLN A 14 -9.11 1.93 -31.96
N ARG A 15 -8.12 1.20 -32.49
CA ARG A 15 -6.76 1.69 -32.72
C ARG A 15 -6.75 2.93 -33.62
N SER A 16 -7.42 2.87 -34.76
CA SER A 16 -7.48 3.96 -35.73
C SER A 16 -8.14 5.21 -35.17
N LEU A 17 -9.28 5.06 -34.48
CA LEU A 17 -9.99 6.17 -33.84
C LEU A 17 -9.14 6.81 -32.73
N SER A 18 -8.56 5.98 -31.86
CA SER A 18 -7.70 6.45 -30.78
C SER A 18 -6.47 7.19 -31.31
N ARG A 19 -5.89 6.73 -32.44
CA ARG A 19 -4.76 7.41 -33.09
C ARG A 19 -5.17 8.78 -33.61
N ALA A 20 -6.33 8.87 -34.28
CA ALA A 20 -6.84 10.12 -34.84
C ALA A 20 -7.05 11.21 -33.76
N ILE A 21 -7.40 10.81 -32.52
CA ILE A 21 -7.66 11.75 -31.44
C ILE A 21 -6.52 11.84 -30.40
N SER A 22 -5.39 11.18 -30.64
CA SER A 22 -4.32 11.02 -29.65
C SER A 22 -3.71 12.36 -29.18
N VAL A 23 -3.50 13.29 -30.11
CA VAL A 23 -2.99 14.64 -29.83
C VAL A 23 -3.98 15.47 -29.01
N PRO A 24 -5.26 15.68 -29.42
CA PRO A 24 -6.21 16.42 -28.61
C PRO A 24 -6.47 15.77 -27.25
N LEU A 25 -6.47 14.42 -27.19
CA LEU A 25 -6.57 13.70 -25.92
C LEU A 25 -5.37 13.99 -25.01
N SER A 26 -4.15 14.02 -25.55
CA SER A 26 -2.94 14.35 -24.78
C SER A 26 -2.96 15.78 -24.23
N LEU A 27 -3.44 16.74 -25.01
CA LEU A 27 -3.65 18.12 -24.55
C LEU A 27 -4.70 18.18 -23.45
N PHE A 28 -5.83 17.49 -23.63
CA PHE A 28 -6.88 17.39 -22.62
C PHE A 28 -6.35 16.80 -21.31
N VAL A 29 -5.54 15.74 -21.39
CA VAL A 29 -4.90 15.11 -20.24
C VAL A 29 -3.97 16.09 -19.52
N ALA A 30 -3.06 16.73 -20.26
CA ALA A 30 -2.11 17.68 -19.67
C ALA A 30 -2.81 18.92 -19.07
N ALA A 31 -3.82 19.45 -19.75
CA ALA A 31 -4.61 20.59 -19.27
C ALA A 31 -5.41 20.22 -18.01
N THR A 32 -6.03 19.04 -17.99
CA THR A 32 -6.77 18.57 -16.82
C THR A 32 -5.84 18.35 -15.62
N ALA A 33 -4.68 17.72 -15.82
CA ALA A 33 -3.70 17.54 -14.75
C ALA A 33 -3.20 18.88 -14.19
N ARG A 34 -2.78 19.81 -15.07
CA ARG A 34 -2.17 21.08 -14.64
C ARG A 34 -3.17 22.13 -14.19
N LEU A 35 -4.20 22.41 -14.99
CA LEU A 35 -5.11 23.54 -14.79
C LEU A 35 -6.26 23.17 -13.85
N ARG A 36 -6.85 21.98 -14.02
CA ARG A 36 -8.01 21.56 -13.21
C ARG A 36 -7.62 20.98 -11.86
N PHE A 37 -6.51 20.23 -11.79
CA PHE A 37 -6.06 19.60 -10.56
C PHE A 37 -4.84 20.29 -9.92
N GLY A 38 -4.16 21.19 -10.61
CA GLY A 38 -2.98 21.87 -10.07
C GLY A 38 -1.75 20.97 -9.94
N TYR A 39 -1.75 19.79 -10.55
CA TYR A 39 -0.67 18.83 -10.40
C TYR A 39 0.62 19.30 -11.05
N ARG A 40 1.74 18.95 -10.42
CA ARG A 40 3.08 19.30 -10.88
C ARG A 40 3.92 18.05 -11.07
N LEU A 41 4.57 17.92 -12.22
CA LEU A 41 5.59 16.89 -12.46
C LEU A 41 6.92 17.28 -11.80
N PRO A 42 7.86 16.35 -11.60
CA PRO A 42 9.16 16.69 -11.05
C PRO A 42 9.93 17.61 -12.00
N ARG A 43 10.87 18.41 -11.47
CA ARG A 43 11.60 19.43 -12.25
C ARG A 43 12.42 18.82 -13.39
N ASP A 44 12.90 17.60 -13.20
CA ASP A 44 13.74 16.86 -14.13
C ASP A 44 12.94 15.88 -15.02
N ILE A 45 11.62 16.06 -15.16
CA ILE A 45 10.78 15.17 -15.95
C ILE A 45 11.24 15.04 -17.42
N SER A 46 11.81 16.10 -18.01
CA SER A 46 12.34 16.04 -19.37
C SER A 46 13.50 15.05 -19.49
N ARG A 47 14.38 14.98 -18.48
CA ARG A 47 15.48 14.02 -18.39
C ARG A 47 14.95 12.60 -18.24
N ILE A 48 14.02 12.39 -17.31
CA ILE A 48 13.38 11.07 -17.08
C ILE A 48 12.73 10.55 -18.38
N ARG A 49 12.00 11.43 -19.09
CA ARG A 49 11.40 11.07 -20.38
C ARG A 49 12.48 10.72 -21.41
N ALA A 50 13.51 11.54 -21.57
CA ALA A 50 14.58 11.28 -22.53
C ALA A 50 15.22 9.90 -22.30
N GLU A 51 15.61 9.59 -21.06
CA GLU A 51 16.23 8.31 -20.69
C GLU A 51 15.33 7.10 -20.99
N ILE A 52 14.03 7.19 -20.69
CA ILE A 52 13.09 6.10 -20.99
C ILE A 52 12.83 5.97 -22.48
N TRP A 53 12.67 7.09 -23.18
CA TRP A 53 12.42 7.06 -24.61
C TRP A 53 13.62 6.60 -25.43
N GLU A 54 14.84 6.89 -24.99
CA GLU A 54 16.05 6.31 -25.56
C GLU A 54 16.04 4.77 -25.45
N LYS A 55 15.75 4.23 -24.25
CA LYS A 55 15.64 2.77 -24.03
C LYS A 55 14.51 2.15 -24.85
N LEU A 56 13.37 2.84 -24.98
CA LEU A 56 12.26 2.38 -25.80
C LEU A 56 12.64 2.39 -27.27
N ASP A 57 13.20 3.48 -27.79
CA ASP A 57 13.60 3.60 -29.19
C ASP A 57 14.66 2.54 -29.59
N ALA A 58 15.53 2.15 -28.66
CA ALA A 58 16.49 1.05 -28.86
C ALA A 58 15.87 -0.37 -28.85
N HIS A 59 14.57 -0.51 -28.57
CA HIS A 59 13.88 -1.80 -28.46
C HIS A 59 12.76 -1.97 -29.50
N ASP A 60 13.01 -2.74 -30.55
CA ASP A 60 12.01 -2.98 -31.60
C ASP A 60 10.85 -3.90 -31.20
N GLY A 61 10.91 -4.57 -30.05
CA GLY A 61 9.86 -5.46 -29.57
C GLY A 61 8.67 -4.75 -28.88
N PRO A 62 7.63 -5.51 -28.50
CA PRO A 62 6.50 -5.02 -27.74
C PRO A 62 6.88 -4.61 -26.31
N VAL A 63 5.98 -3.89 -25.64
CA VAL A 63 6.21 -3.38 -24.28
C VAL A 63 5.01 -3.65 -23.39
N ILE A 64 5.26 -4.24 -22.23
CA ILE A 64 4.26 -4.41 -21.18
C ILE A 64 4.53 -3.32 -20.13
N TRP A 65 3.64 -2.35 -20.04
CA TRP A 65 3.70 -1.29 -19.03
C TRP A 65 3.14 -1.82 -17.72
N ALA A 66 3.88 -1.58 -16.64
CA ALA A 66 3.54 -1.99 -15.30
C ALA A 66 3.79 -0.82 -14.34
N ALA A 67 2.79 -0.45 -13.56
CA ALA A 67 2.90 0.64 -12.59
C ALA A 67 2.26 0.29 -11.25
N ASN A 68 2.70 0.94 -10.17
CA ASN A 68 1.98 0.89 -8.90
C ASN A 68 0.57 1.50 -9.05
N HIS A 69 -0.38 1.06 -8.22
CA HIS A 69 -1.77 1.50 -8.32
C HIS A 69 -2.29 2.07 -6.99
N LEU A 70 -2.53 3.38 -6.95
CA LEU A 70 -2.98 4.11 -5.76
C LEU A 70 -4.28 4.90 -5.98
N THR A 71 -4.64 5.23 -7.23
CA THR A 71 -5.83 6.03 -7.55
C THR A 71 -6.60 5.51 -8.74
N LEU A 72 -7.84 5.98 -8.92
CA LEU A 72 -8.61 5.63 -10.12
C LEU A 72 -8.02 6.25 -11.40
N ILE A 73 -7.23 7.31 -11.29
CA ILE A 73 -6.72 8.05 -12.44
C ILE A 73 -5.24 7.79 -12.73
N ASP A 74 -4.64 6.74 -12.15
CA ASP A 74 -3.20 6.49 -12.32
C ASP A 74 -2.80 6.29 -13.79
N SER A 75 -3.62 5.63 -14.61
CA SER A 75 -3.28 5.42 -16.03
C SER A 75 -3.20 6.75 -16.78
N PHE A 76 -4.09 7.67 -16.42
CA PHE A 76 -4.07 9.06 -16.90
C PHE A 76 -2.81 9.79 -16.44
N LEU A 77 -2.41 9.61 -15.18
CA LEU A 77 -1.25 10.29 -14.59
C LEU A 77 0.08 9.72 -15.11
N VAL A 78 0.20 8.41 -15.26
CA VAL A 78 1.38 7.74 -15.86
C VAL A 78 1.52 8.14 -17.31
N TYR A 79 0.42 8.18 -18.08
CA TYR A 79 0.44 8.69 -19.44
C TYR A 79 0.96 10.13 -19.49
N TRP A 80 0.39 11.02 -18.66
CA TRP A 80 0.83 12.41 -18.56
C TRP A 80 2.30 12.55 -18.14
N ALA A 81 2.78 11.70 -17.23
CA ALA A 81 4.15 11.74 -16.72
C ALA A 81 5.16 11.27 -17.78
N ILE A 82 4.92 10.12 -18.42
CA ILE A 82 5.92 9.44 -19.26
C ILE A 82 5.86 9.86 -20.74
N PHE A 83 4.69 10.21 -21.29
CA PHE A 83 4.58 10.59 -22.69
C PHE A 83 4.91 12.08 -22.91
N PRO A 84 6.01 12.42 -23.61
CA PRO A 84 6.21 13.76 -24.12
C PRO A 84 5.24 14.02 -25.28
N PHE A 85 4.77 15.26 -25.39
CA PHE A 85 3.78 15.67 -26.39
C PHE A 85 4.14 15.28 -27.86
N PRO A 86 5.41 15.39 -28.31
CA PRO A 86 5.77 14.97 -29.67
C PRO A 86 5.55 13.47 -29.95
N ARG A 87 5.48 12.63 -28.91
CA ARG A 87 5.25 11.19 -29.00
C ARG A 87 3.78 10.80 -28.82
N SER A 88 2.87 11.77 -28.68
CA SER A 88 1.44 11.50 -28.48
C SER A 88 0.80 10.75 -29.66
N GLY A 89 1.27 10.97 -30.89
CA GLY A 89 0.76 10.30 -32.10
C GLY A 89 1.32 8.89 -32.34
N GLU A 90 2.20 8.42 -31.45
CA GLU A 90 2.94 7.18 -31.66
C GLU A 90 2.06 5.96 -31.42
N ASP A 91 1.92 5.12 -32.43
CA ASP A 91 0.88 4.11 -32.41
C ASP A 91 1.27 2.86 -31.61
N ARG A 92 2.55 2.52 -31.61
CA ARG A 92 3.09 1.27 -31.08
C ARG A 92 3.33 1.31 -29.57
N ARG A 93 3.77 2.46 -29.04
CA ARG A 93 4.13 2.62 -27.63
C ARG A 93 2.97 3.05 -26.74
N VAL A 94 1.97 3.74 -27.29
CA VAL A 94 0.76 4.13 -26.54
C VAL A 94 0.02 2.86 -26.12
N PRO A 95 -0.02 2.55 -24.81
CA PRO A 95 -0.41 1.22 -24.37
C PRO A 95 -1.93 1.08 -24.30
N TRP A 96 -2.40 -0.15 -24.51
CA TRP A 96 -3.77 -0.54 -24.28
C TRP A 96 -3.98 -0.82 -22.80
N SER A 97 -4.78 0.00 -22.12
CA SER A 97 -5.00 -0.13 -20.67
C SER A 97 -6.07 -1.17 -20.35
N THR A 98 -5.93 -1.88 -19.22
CA THR A 98 -6.88 -2.92 -18.81
C THR A 98 -7.69 -2.54 -17.56
N PRO A 99 -8.64 -1.57 -17.63
CA PRO A 99 -9.42 -1.16 -16.47
C PRO A 99 -10.40 -2.25 -16.03
N GLU A 100 -10.72 -2.26 -14.73
CA GLU A 100 -11.80 -3.10 -14.19
C GLU A 100 -13.18 -2.59 -14.69
N TYR A 101 -13.95 -3.48 -15.30
CA TYR A 101 -15.23 -3.21 -15.93
C TYR A 101 -16.21 -2.57 -14.96
N THR A 102 -16.35 -3.15 -13.77
CA THR A 102 -17.35 -2.70 -12.78
C THR A 102 -17.11 -1.27 -12.29
N ASN A 103 -15.84 -0.84 -12.20
CA ASN A 103 -15.47 0.48 -11.68
C ASN A 103 -15.89 1.63 -12.58
N TYR A 104 -16.02 1.42 -13.89
CA TYR A 104 -16.30 2.52 -14.84
C TYR A 104 -17.61 2.35 -15.59
N TYR A 105 -18.02 1.12 -15.90
CA TYR A 105 -19.15 0.86 -16.78
C TYR A 105 -20.51 0.96 -16.07
N LYS A 106 -20.51 1.05 -14.73
CA LYS A 106 -21.71 1.19 -13.87
C LYS A 106 -21.82 2.55 -13.17
N LEU A 107 -20.94 3.52 -13.48
CA LEU A 107 -20.93 4.82 -12.80
C LEU A 107 -21.98 5.81 -13.37
N GLY A 108 -22.97 6.17 -12.55
CA GLY A 108 -23.90 7.28 -12.78
C GLY A 108 -25.07 6.95 -13.73
N GLY A 109 -25.80 7.99 -14.14
CA GLY A 109 -26.93 7.87 -15.07
C GLY A 109 -26.52 7.46 -16.49
N PRO A 110 -27.48 7.09 -17.36
CA PRO A 110 -27.22 6.48 -18.67
C PRO A 110 -26.28 7.31 -19.55
N TRP A 111 -26.44 8.64 -19.57
CA TRP A 111 -25.59 9.56 -20.33
C TRP A 111 -24.13 9.57 -19.86
N LYS A 112 -23.91 9.57 -18.54
CA LYS A 112 -22.56 9.57 -17.96
C LYS A 112 -21.84 8.25 -18.23
N SER A 113 -22.54 7.13 -18.10
CA SER A 113 -21.99 5.81 -18.44
C SER A 113 -21.63 5.72 -19.92
N ALA A 114 -22.51 6.18 -20.82
CA ALA A 114 -22.22 6.22 -22.26
C ALA A 114 -20.98 7.07 -22.59
N PHE A 115 -20.87 8.26 -21.99
CA PHE A 115 -19.71 9.12 -22.15
C PHE A 115 -18.40 8.46 -21.66
N ILE A 116 -18.41 7.87 -20.46
CA ILE A 116 -17.23 7.18 -19.90
C ILE A 116 -16.83 6.00 -20.79
N ARG A 117 -17.80 5.22 -21.30
CA ARG A 117 -17.55 4.10 -22.21
C ARG A 117 -16.90 4.57 -23.51
N ALA A 118 -17.40 5.65 -24.10
CA ALA A 118 -16.83 6.25 -25.29
C ALA A 118 -15.39 6.73 -25.03
N LEU A 119 -15.15 7.42 -23.91
CA LEU A 119 -13.82 7.88 -23.53
C LEU A 119 -12.85 6.71 -23.34
N LEU A 120 -13.24 5.66 -22.61
CA LEU A 120 -12.41 4.47 -22.42
C LEU A 120 -12.11 3.75 -23.74
N TYR A 121 -13.09 3.66 -24.64
CA TYR A 121 -12.88 3.10 -25.97
C TYR A 121 -11.82 3.92 -26.74
N LEU A 122 -11.96 5.25 -26.74
CA LEU A 122 -11.03 6.19 -27.37
C LEU A 122 -9.63 6.22 -26.71
N CYS A 123 -9.53 5.84 -25.44
CA CYS A 123 -8.28 5.68 -24.70
C CYS A 123 -7.68 4.25 -24.81
N ARG A 124 -8.09 3.44 -25.80
CA ARG A 124 -7.59 2.07 -26.03
C ARG A 124 -7.76 1.14 -24.82
N CYS A 125 -8.87 1.24 -24.09
CA CYS A 125 -9.10 0.35 -22.97
C CYS A 125 -9.66 -1.01 -23.39
N ILE A 126 -9.17 -2.07 -22.74
CA ILE A 126 -9.71 -3.44 -22.78
C ILE A 126 -10.31 -3.76 -21.41
N PRO A 127 -11.64 -3.78 -21.26
CA PRO A 127 -12.27 -4.00 -19.96
C PRO A 127 -11.97 -5.41 -19.44
N PHE A 128 -11.41 -5.48 -18.24
CA PHE A 128 -11.18 -6.72 -17.50
C PHE A 128 -12.29 -6.92 -16.47
N LEU A 129 -12.64 -8.17 -16.18
CA LEU A 129 -13.60 -8.51 -15.13
C LEU A 129 -12.88 -9.30 -14.03
N ARG A 130 -12.69 -8.70 -12.86
CA ARG A 130 -11.99 -9.35 -11.72
C ARG A 130 -12.84 -10.39 -11.00
N GLY A 131 -14.15 -10.18 -10.88
CA GLY A 131 -15.05 -11.05 -10.12
C GLY A 131 -15.75 -12.12 -10.98
N GLY A 132 -16.45 -13.03 -10.32
CA GLY A 132 -17.25 -14.10 -10.94
C GLY A 132 -16.44 -15.36 -11.25
N GLU A 133 -16.91 -16.50 -10.75
CA GLU A 133 -16.30 -17.83 -10.96
C GLU A 133 -17.04 -18.64 -12.03
N ASP A 134 -18.16 -18.12 -12.55
CA ASP A 134 -18.89 -18.75 -13.62
C ASP A 134 -18.09 -18.76 -14.95
N ALA A 135 -18.45 -19.70 -15.83
CA ALA A 135 -17.81 -19.89 -17.12
C ALA A 135 -17.87 -18.64 -18.02
N ALA A 136 -18.88 -17.78 -17.86
CA ALA A 136 -18.99 -16.55 -18.65
C ALA A 136 -17.95 -15.51 -18.20
N SER A 137 -17.76 -15.36 -16.89
CA SER A 137 -16.75 -14.49 -16.28
C SER A 137 -15.34 -14.96 -16.61
N GLU A 138 -15.10 -16.27 -16.60
CA GLU A 138 -13.83 -16.87 -17.04
C GLU A 138 -13.57 -16.62 -18.53
N SER A 139 -14.55 -16.89 -19.39
CA SER A 139 -14.46 -16.64 -20.83
C SER A 139 -14.16 -15.16 -21.13
N TRP A 140 -14.75 -14.23 -20.36
CA TRP A 140 -14.46 -12.80 -20.48
C TRP A 140 -13.00 -12.48 -20.17
N ARG A 141 -12.48 -12.96 -19.04
CA ARG A 141 -11.08 -12.75 -18.64
C ARG A 141 -10.11 -13.32 -19.67
N GLN A 142 -10.39 -14.55 -20.13
CA GLN A 142 -9.59 -15.22 -21.14
C GLN A 142 -9.58 -14.44 -22.46
N LYS A 143 -10.75 -13.94 -22.90
CA LYS A 143 -10.85 -13.10 -24.09
C LYS A 143 -10.08 -11.78 -23.96
N ALA A 144 -10.12 -11.14 -22.80
CA ALA A 144 -9.36 -9.93 -22.55
C ALA A 144 -7.84 -10.20 -22.55
N PHE A 145 -7.40 -11.33 -21.99
CA PHE A 145 -6.01 -11.80 -22.05
C PHE A 145 -5.56 -12.04 -23.50
N GLU A 146 -6.35 -12.76 -24.30
CA GLU A 146 -6.06 -13.04 -25.72
C GLU A 146 -5.92 -11.76 -26.55
N LYS A 147 -6.74 -10.72 -26.27
CA LYS A 147 -6.59 -9.39 -26.89
C LYS A 147 -5.25 -8.75 -26.55
N CYS A 148 -4.82 -8.83 -25.30
CA CYS A 148 -3.52 -8.31 -24.86
C CYS A 148 -2.36 -9.03 -25.57
N VAL A 149 -2.42 -10.37 -25.63
CA VAL A 149 -1.44 -11.20 -26.34
C VAL A 149 -1.39 -10.82 -27.82
N TRP A 150 -2.54 -10.69 -28.48
CA TRP A 150 -2.58 -10.27 -29.88
C TRP A 150 -1.92 -8.91 -30.10
N ILE A 151 -2.21 -7.91 -29.26
CA ILE A 151 -1.59 -6.57 -29.34
C ILE A 151 -0.07 -6.66 -29.21
N LEU A 152 0.43 -7.42 -28.24
CA LEU A 152 1.86 -7.61 -28.02
C LEU A 152 2.52 -8.32 -29.20
N ARG A 153 1.89 -9.35 -29.77
CA ARG A 153 2.37 -10.05 -30.98
C ARG A 153 2.41 -9.14 -32.22
N GLN A 154 1.61 -8.07 -32.26
CA GLN A 154 1.69 -7.03 -33.29
C GLN A 154 2.76 -5.95 -32.99
N GLY A 155 3.61 -6.18 -31.99
CA GLY A 155 4.68 -5.27 -31.56
C GLY A 155 4.20 -4.07 -30.74
N GLY A 156 2.92 -4.04 -30.34
CA GLY A 156 2.29 -2.96 -29.59
C GLY A 156 2.62 -2.96 -28.09
N ALA A 157 1.88 -2.17 -27.32
CA ALA A 157 2.04 -2.08 -25.88
C ALA A 157 0.73 -2.30 -25.12
N VAL A 158 0.80 -2.91 -23.95
CA VAL A 158 -0.33 -3.08 -23.02
C VAL A 158 0.03 -2.51 -21.66
N PHE A 159 -0.96 -1.98 -20.92
CA PHE A 159 -0.78 -1.40 -19.60
C PHE A 159 -1.60 -2.17 -18.57
N VAL A 160 -0.90 -2.69 -17.56
CA VAL A 160 -1.48 -3.57 -16.54
C VAL A 160 -0.96 -3.13 -15.16
N TYR A 161 -1.85 -3.09 -14.18
CA TYR A 161 -1.44 -2.93 -12.78
C TYR A 161 -1.07 -4.29 -12.19
N PRO A 162 0.17 -4.49 -11.70
CA PRO A 162 0.65 -5.79 -11.25
C PRO A 162 -0.15 -6.36 -10.08
N GLU A 163 -0.54 -5.49 -9.15
CA GLU A 163 -1.25 -5.85 -7.91
C GLU A 163 -2.70 -6.29 -8.17
N ALA A 164 -3.19 -6.21 -9.42
CA ALA A 164 -4.58 -6.49 -9.80
C ALA A 164 -5.62 -5.73 -8.93
N GLY A 165 -5.22 -4.59 -8.39
CA GLY A 165 -5.92 -3.86 -7.33
C GLY A 165 -5.20 -2.54 -7.06
N ARG A 166 -5.89 -1.61 -6.39
CA ARG A 166 -5.19 -0.48 -5.77
C ARG A 166 -4.56 -1.01 -4.48
N SER A 167 -3.30 -0.69 -4.25
CA SER A 167 -2.60 -1.02 -3.03
C SER A 167 -3.35 -0.44 -1.83
N ARG A 168 -3.88 -1.31 -0.95
CA ARG A 168 -4.69 -0.84 0.20
C ARG A 168 -3.84 -0.07 1.20
N SER A 169 -2.62 -0.56 1.41
CA SER A 169 -1.54 0.04 2.17
C SER A 169 -1.12 1.40 1.64
N GLY A 170 -1.26 1.62 0.34
CA GLY A 170 -0.53 2.66 -0.37
C GLY A 170 0.92 2.28 -0.67
N TRP A 171 1.34 1.07 -0.32
CA TRP A 171 2.64 0.48 -0.60
C TRP A 171 2.51 -0.61 -1.65
N PHE A 172 3.40 -0.57 -2.63
CA PHE A 172 3.49 -1.65 -3.61
C PHE A 172 3.89 -2.95 -2.91
N GLU A 173 3.06 -3.98 -3.01
CA GLU A 173 3.27 -5.29 -2.38
C GLU A 173 4.18 -6.16 -3.28
N SER A 174 5.50 -6.08 -3.09
CA SER A 174 6.47 -6.83 -3.91
C SER A 174 6.44 -8.34 -3.69
N ASN A 175 6.01 -8.80 -2.52
CA ASN A 175 6.17 -10.20 -2.09
C ASN A 175 5.05 -11.14 -2.57
N HIS A 176 3.99 -10.58 -3.17
CA HIS A 176 2.87 -11.38 -3.69
C HIS A 176 2.71 -11.25 -5.21
N PRO A 177 3.75 -11.60 -6.02
CA PRO A 177 3.71 -11.42 -7.47
C PRO A 177 2.59 -12.20 -8.11
N LYS A 178 1.76 -11.54 -8.92
CA LYS A 178 0.69 -12.21 -9.68
C LYS A 178 1.23 -12.73 -11.01
N ASP A 179 0.86 -13.95 -11.39
CA ASP A 179 1.41 -14.64 -12.57
C ASP A 179 1.00 -14.01 -13.92
N PHE A 180 -0.03 -13.16 -13.94
CA PHE A 180 -0.62 -12.62 -15.16
C PHE A 180 0.39 -11.93 -16.09
N LEU A 181 1.29 -11.12 -15.52
CA LEU A 181 2.31 -10.40 -16.29
C LEU A 181 3.38 -11.35 -16.86
N GLY A 182 3.81 -12.34 -16.08
CA GLY A 182 4.68 -13.41 -16.57
C GLY A 182 4.02 -14.24 -17.67
N LYS A 183 2.73 -14.53 -17.57
CA LYS A 183 1.97 -15.22 -18.64
C LYS A 183 1.96 -14.40 -19.93
N LEU A 184 1.71 -13.08 -19.84
CA LEU A 184 1.78 -12.19 -21.01
C LEU A 184 3.18 -12.15 -21.63
N ALA A 185 4.23 -12.12 -20.81
CA ALA A 185 5.61 -12.11 -21.29
C ALA A 185 5.97 -13.43 -21.98
N LEU A 186 5.55 -14.59 -21.45
CA LEU A 186 5.76 -15.88 -22.12
C LEU A 186 5.06 -15.98 -23.48
N GLU A 187 3.89 -15.37 -23.61
CA GLU A 187 3.14 -15.31 -24.87
C GLU A 187 3.71 -14.31 -25.90
N ALA A 188 4.60 -13.42 -25.44
CA ALA A 188 5.34 -12.46 -26.24
C ALA A 188 6.80 -12.34 -25.73
N PRO A 189 7.67 -13.35 -25.97
CA PRO A 189 8.98 -13.44 -25.33
C PRO A 189 9.94 -12.27 -25.61
N ASN A 190 9.73 -11.55 -26.71
CA ASN A 190 10.48 -10.34 -27.06
C ASN A 190 9.93 -9.07 -26.39
N ALA A 191 8.92 -9.17 -25.53
CA ALA A 191 8.41 -8.05 -24.76
C ALA A 191 9.42 -7.61 -23.71
N LYS A 192 9.48 -6.30 -23.46
CA LYS A 192 10.13 -5.73 -22.27
C LYS A 192 9.09 -5.17 -21.32
N PHE A 193 9.42 -5.14 -20.04
CA PHE A 193 8.59 -4.48 -19.05
C PHE A 193 9.03 -3.03 -18.87
N LEU A 194 8.12 -2.08 -19.09
CA LEU A 194 8.32 -0.70 -18.65
C LEU A 194 7.71 -0.55 -17.25
N CYS A 195 8.56 -0.58 -16.24
CA CYS A 195 8.20 -0.35 -14.86
C CYS A 195 8.09 1.15 -14.59
N VAL A 196 7.00 1.60 -13.99
CA VAL A 196 6.79 2.98 -13.60
C VAL A 196 6.28 3.04 -12.17
N TYR A 197 7.06 3.64 -11.28
CA TYR A 197 6.60 4.03 -9.95
C TYR A 197 6.25 5.51 -9.95
N LEU A 198 4.97 5.83 -9.74
CA LEU A 198 4.42 7.18 -9.73
C LEU A 198 3.61 7.41 -8.46
N ARG A 199 3.91 8.50 -7.76
CA ARG A 199 3.16 8.92 -6.58
C ARG A 199 3.35 10.41 -6.29
N SER A 200 2.34 11.04 -5.71
CA SER A 200 2.44 12.43 -5.28
C SER A 200 2.97 12.57 -3.85
N GLU A 201 3.64 13.68 -3.56
CA GLU A 201 4.38 13.93 -2.31
C GLU A 201 3.48 14.05 -1.06
N GLY A 202 2.21 14.38 -1.22
CA GLY A 202 1.21 14.37 -0.16
C GLY A 202 0.27 13.16 -0.21
N GLN A 203 0.43 12.25 -1.17
CA GLN A 203 -0.43 11.08 -1.27
C GLN A 203 0.02 9.99 -0.31
N ILE A 204 -0.53 9.99 0.89
CA ILE A 204 -0.08 9.05 1.92
C ILE A 204 -0.70 7.63 1.71
N GLY A 205 -1.69 7.45 0.82
CA GLY A 205 -2.29 6.12 0.59
C GLY A 205 -3.22 6.07 -0.62
N THR A 206 -4.02 5.01 -0.70
CA THR A 206 -5.01 4.88 -1.79
C THR A 206 -6.12 5.91 -1.66
N THR A 207 -6.40 6.59 -2.76
CA THR A 207 -7.46 7.59 -2.87
C THR A 207 -8.24 7.43 -4.16
N VAL A 208 -9.29 8.22 -4.36
CA VAL A 208 -9.95 8.31 -5.68
C VAL A 208 -9.04 9.05 -6.68
N ARG A 209 -8.39 10.11 -6.21
CA ARG A 209 -7.41 10.92 -6.94
C ARG A 209 -6.38 11.49 -5.96
N PRO A 210 -5.18 11.86 -6.42
CA PRO A 210 -4.18 12.48 -5.55
C PRO A 210 -4.64 13.84 -4.98
N PRO A 211 -4.00 14.35 -3.92
CA PRO A 211 -4.30 15.68 -3.38
C PRO A 211 -4.13 16.77 -4.44
N ALA A 212 -5.08 17.71 -4.53
CA ALA A 212 -5.01 18.80 -5.51
C ALA A 212 -3.78 19.69 -5.26
N GLY A 213 -3.17 20.22 -6.32
CA GLY A 213 -1.98 21.08 -6.23
C GLY A 213 -0.66 20.34 -6.00
N ASP A 214 -0.73 19.03 -5.79
CA ASP A 214 0.41 18.25 -5.33
C ASP A 214 1.46 18.01 -6.43
N ARG A 215 2.68 17.71 -5.99
CA ARG A 215 3.82 17.40 -6.85
C ARG A 215 4.00 15.89 -6.91
N PHE A 216 4.22 15.38 -8.11
CA PHE A 216 4.57 13.99 -8.36
C PHE A 216 6.07 13.80 -8.38
N ARG A 217 6.49 12.61 -7.96
CA ARG A 217 7.79 12.04 -8.32
C ARG A 217 7.57 10.76 -9.08
N VAL A 218 8.49 10.51 -10.00
CA VAL A 218 8.42 9.41 -10.96
C VAL A 218 9.76 8.70 -10.95
N VAL A 219 9.73 7.37 -10.87
CA VAL A 219 10.87 6.51 -11.17
C VAL A 219 10.40 5.56 -12.26
N ALA A 220 11.19 5.40 -13.31
CA ALA A 220 10.86 4.51 -14.41
C ALA A 220 12.09 3.76 -14.89
N ASP A 221 11.88 2.56 -15.43
CA ASP A 221 12.95 1.75 -16.00
C ASP A 221 12.37 0.70 -16.96
N LEU A 222 13.18 0.29 -17.92
CA LEU A 222 12.85 -0.75 -18.89
C LEU A 222 13.70 -1.99 -18.60
N ILE A 223 13.05 -3.09 -18.24
CA ILE A 223 13.72 -4.37 -17.95
C ILE A 223 13.25 -5.46 -18.91
N ASP A 224 14.00 -6.55 -19.00
CA ASP A 224 13.65 -7.66 -19.88
C ASP A 224 12.39 -8.41 -19.40
N GLY A 225 11.54 -8.78 -20.36
CA GLY A 225 10.34 -9.57 -20.15
C GLY A 225 10.68 -11.01 -19.81
N VAL A 226 10.96 -11.83 -20.82
CA VAL A 226 11.42 -13.23 -20.66
C VAL A 226 12.92 -13.30 -20.91
N ARG A 227 13.67 -13.95 -20.04
CA ARG A 227 15.09 -14.30 -20.27
C ARG A 227 15.20 -15.66 -20.94
N PRO A 228 16.29 -15.93 -21.70
CA PRO A 228 16.51 -17.24 -22.31
C PRO A 228 16.38 -18.37 -21.28
N GLY A 229 15.51 -19.35 -21.56
CA GLY A 229 15.28 -20.52 -20.70
C GLY A 229 14.22 -20.34 -19.61
N GLU A 230 13.69 -19.14 -19.38
CA GLU A 230 12.60 -18.95 -18.41
C GLU A 230 11.27 -19.52 -18.92
N THR A 231 10.64 -20.35 -18.10
CA THR A 231 9.32 -20.95 -18.39
C THR A 231 8.28 -20.67 -17.30
N SER A 232 8.72 -20.16 -16.14
CA SER A 232 7.86 -19.91 -14.98
C SER A 232 7.26 -18.49 -15.02
N PRO A 233 5.93 -18.33 -15.19
CA PRO A 233 5.29 -17.02 -15.14
C PRO A 233 5.53 -16.32 -13.79
N ARG A 234 5.53 -17.07 -12.69
CA ARG A 234 5.70 -16.55 -11.34
C ARG A 234 7.07 -15.89 -11.16
N GLU A 235 8.14 -16.52 -11.64
CA GLU A 235 9.50 -15.98 -11.54
C GLU A 235 9.69 -14.73 -12.40
N ILE A 236 9.13 -14.73 -13.61
CA ILE A 236 9.15 -13.57 -14.50
C ILE A 236 8.42 -12.38 -13.84
N SER A 237 7.23 -12.62 -13.29
CA SER A 237 6.49 -11.60 -12.53
C SER A 237 7.25 -11.15 -11.29
N ARG A 238 7.91 -12.06 -10.56
CA ARG A 238 8.70 -11.72 -9.36
C ARG A 238 9.78 -10.69 -9.67
N ARG A 239 10.53 -10.85 -10.77
CA ARG A 239 11.54 -9.86 -11.20
C ARG A 239 10.93 -8.46 -11.43
N LEU A 240 9.77 -8.40 -12.05
CA LEU A 240 9.05 -7.13 -12.26
C LEU A 240 8.65 -6.49 -10.91
N PHE A 241 8.09 -7.30 -10.00
CA PHE A 241 7.67 -6.85 -8.68
C PHE A 241 8.86 -6.37 -7.84
N GLU A 242 9.96 -7.12 -7.81
CA GLU A 242 11.23 -6.72 -7.17
C GLU A 242 11.71 -5.37 -7.72
N ARG A 243 11.61 -5.15 -9.06
CA ARG A 243 12.02 -3.87 -9.66
C ARG A 243 11.12 -2.72 -9.21
N LEU A 244 9.81 -2.91 -9.16
CA LEU A 244 8.87 -1.89 -8.67
C LEU A 244 9.06 -1.61 -7.17
N GLY A 245 9.36 -2.63 -6.36
CA GLY A 245 9.74 -2.49 -4.95
C GLY A 245 10.99 -1.64 -4.77
N ALA A 246 12.05 -1.91 -5.53
CA ALA A 246 13.28 -1.11 -5.51
C ALA A 246 13.03 0.35 -5.95
N MET A 247 12.12 0.59 -6.90
CA MET A 247 11.73 1.94 -7.31
C MET A 247 10.94 2.68 -6.23
N GLN A 248 10.08 1.97 -5.48
CA GLN A 248 9.39 2.51 -4.32
C GLN A 248 10.39 3.01 -3.28
N GLU A 249 11.38 2.19 -2.92
CA GLU A 249 12.45 2.59 -2.00
C GLU A 249 13.20 3.83 -2.51
N GLN A 250 13.54 3.86 -3.80
CA GLN A 250 14.22 5.01 -4.41
C GLN A 250 13.38 6.29 -4.30
N TRP A 251 12.06 6.21 -4.50
CA TRP A 251 11.17 7.36 -4.31
C TRP A 251 11.21 7.83 -2.86
N TRP A 252 11.21 6.88 -1.91
CA TRP A 252 11.16 7.12 -0.47
C TRP A 252 12.43 7.75 0.10
N LYS A 253 13.62 7.43 -0.43
CA LYS A 253 14.92 7.91 0.09
C LYS A 253 14.99 9.43 0.32
N ASN A 254 14.30 10.23 -0.49
CA ASN A 254 14.30 11.70 -0.38
C ASN A 254 12.91 12.27 -0.06
N SER A 255 11.97 11.44 0.39
CA SER A 255 10.60 11.88 0.66
C SER A 255 10.48 12.53 2.04
N SER A 256 9.65 13.57 2.12
CA SER A 256 9.18 14.12 3.39
C SER A 256 8.02 13.33 3.99
N MET A 257 7.51 12.31 3.30
CA MET A 257 6.41 11.51 3.82
C MET A 257 6.89 10.49 4.87
N PRO A 258 6.06 10.22 5.88
CA PRO A 258 6.32 9.15 6.84
C PRO A 258 6.37 7.78 6.15
N LYS A 259 7.29 6.92 6.60
CA LYS A 259 7.31 5.49 6.24
C LYS A 259 6.13 4.75 6.87
N ASN A 260 5.76 3.60 6.31
CA ASN A 260 4.87 2.66 6.98
C ASN A 260 5.56 2.13 8.22
N CYS A 261 4.84 2.03 9.32
CA CYS A 261 5.42 1.62 10.58
C CYS A 261 4.40 1.03 11.53
N GLY A 262 4.87 0.09 12.35
CA GLY A 262 4.10 -0.55 13.40
C GLY A 262 4.39 0.05 14.76
N GLY A 263 3.40 0.01 15.63
CA GLY A 263 3.52 0.26 17.06
C GLY A 263 2.67 -0.75 17.80
N ASN A 264 3.05 -1.06 19.04
CA ASN A 264 2.21 -1.84 19.93
C ASN A 264 2.19 -1.23 21.32
N ASP A 265 1.18 -1.60 22.09
CA ASP A 265 1.16 -1.34 23.52
C ASP A 265 0.47 -2.46 24.27
N LEU A 266 0.79 -2.58 25.55
CA LEU A 266 0.36 -3.66 26.42
C LEU A 266 -0.03 -3.10 27.78
N VAL A 267 -1.16 -3.56 28.30
CA VAL A 267 -1.66 -3.21 29.64
C VAL A 267 -1.91 -4.49 30.42
N ASP A 268 -1.32 -4.60 31.61
CA ASP A 268 -1.64 -5.66 32.59
C ASP A 268 -2.82 -5.20 33.46
N MET A 269 -3.98 -5.77 33.19
CA MET A 269 -5.26 -5.39 33.82
C MET A 269 -5.35 -5.80 35.29
N LYS A 270 -4.42 -6.66 35.77
CA LYS A 270 -4.32 -7.06 37.18
C LYS A 270 -3.08 -6.47 37.87
N SER A 271 -2.36 -5.55 37.23
CA SER A 271 -1.22 -4.90 37.85
C SER A 271 -1.64 -4.16 39.13
N PRO A 272 -0.98 -4.40 40.28
CA PRO A 272 -1.26 -3.69 41.52
C PRO A 272 -1.13 -2.17 41.35
N LEU A 273 -0.12 -1.70 40.63
CA LEU A 273 0.11 -0.27 40.36
C LEU A 273 -1.07 0.38 39.62
N LEU A 274 -1.72 -0.36 38.75
CA LEU A 274 -2.88 0.13 38.00
C LEU A 274 -4.10 0.19 38.91
N ARG A 275 -4.27 -0.77 39.83
CA ARG A 275 -5.38 -0.81 40.79
C ARG A 275 -5.20 0.14 41.98
N GLU A 276 -3.97 0.49 42.34
CA GLU A 276 -3.65 1.49 43.37
C GLU A 276 -4.06 2.90 42.93
N ASN A 277 -3.98 3.19 41.63
CA ASN A 277 -4.23 4.52 41.08
C ASN A 277 -5.60 4.63 40.37
N PHE A 278 -6.28 3.51 40.11
CA PHE A 278 -7.55 3.48 39.39
C PHE A 278 -8.51 2.45 39.99
N SER A 279 -9.69 2.90 40.42
CA SER A 279 -10.82 2.04 40.79
C SER A 279 -11.43 1.38 39.55
N GLU A 280 -12.00 0.18 39.71
CA GLU A 280 -12.79 -0.47 38.64
C GLU A 280 -14.01 0.37 38.25
N ASP A 281 -14.49 1.20 39.18
CA ASP A 281 -15.46 2.25 38.89
C ASP A 281 -14.74 3.57 38.58
N LEU A 282 -14.59 3.87 37.29
CA LEU A 282 -14.08 5.16 36.82
C LEU A 282 -15.16 6.26 36.80
N SER A 283 -16.32 6.08 37.45
CA SER A 283 -17.34 7.13 37.57
C SER A 283 -16.85 8.35 38.34
N GLU A 284 -15.90 8.17 39.25
CA GLU A 284 -15.25 9.22 40.04
C GLU A 284 -13.85 9.62 39.52
N ALA A 285 -13.46 9.12 38.34
CA ALA A 285 -12.17 9.47 37.76
C ALA A 285 -12.06 10.98 37.53
N ASP A 286 -10.89 11.54 37.84
CA ASP A 286 -10.61 12.96 37.69
C ASP A 286 -10.99 13.43 36.27
N PRO A 287 -11.96 14.35 36.14
CA PRO A 287 -12.41 14.87 34.86
C PRO A 287 -11.26 15.42 34.02
N GLU A 288 -10.28 16.10 34.65
CA GLU A 288 -9.13 16.67 33.96
C GLU A 288 -8.24 15.57 33.38
N TRP A 289 -8.08 14.47 34.12
CA TRP A 289 -7.30 13.33 33.65
C TRP A 289 -7.96 12.62 32.45
N LEU A 290 -9.27 12.35 32.55
CA LEU A 290 -10.03 11.80 31.42
C LEU A 290 -9.97 12.73 30.21
N GLU A 291 -10.07 14.03 30.45
CA GLU A 291 -9.95 15.06 29.44
C GLU A 291 -8.57 15.07 28.77
N ARG A 292 -7.47 14.84 29.49
CA ARG A 292 -6.12 14.77 28.90
C ARG A 292 -5.96 13.57 27.95
N HIS A 293 -6.66 12.47 28.22
CA HIS A 293 -6.48 11.21 27.50
C HIS A 293 -7.54 10.97 26.41
N LEU A 294 -8.77 11.46 26.61
CA LEU A 294 -9.89 11.24 25.71
C LEU A 294 -10.26 12.52 24.96
N SER A 295 -10.52 12.39 23.66
CA SER A 295 -11.17 13.43 22.85
C SER A 295 -12.65 13.54 23.24
N ALA A 296 -13.32 14.62 22.83
CA ALA A 296 -14.76 14.80 23.10
C ALA A 296 -15.61 13.63 22.58
N ARG A 297 -15.23 13.05 21.43
CA ARG A 297 -15.94 11.91 20.83
C ARG A 297 -15.70 10.62 21.59
N GLU A 298 -14.46 10.37 22.01
CA GLU A 298 -14.11 9.20 22.82
C GLU A 298 -14.71 9.28 24.22
N ARG A 299 -14.78 10.49 24.79
CA ARG A 299 -15.45 10.76 26.06
C ARG A 299 -16.93 10.43 25.98
N ALA A 300 -17.61 10.85 24.92
CA ALA A 300 -19.01 10.46 24.70
C ALA A 300 -19.18 8.93 24.57
N TYR A 301 -18.25 8.23 23.95
CA TYR A 301 -18.27 6.76 23.90
C TYR A 301 -18.08 6.15 25.30
N PHE A 302 -17.11 6.65 26.07
CA PHE A 302 -16.82 6.23 27.43
C PHE A 302 -18.00 6.46 28.38
N ASP A 303 -18.63 7.64 28.34
CA ASP A 303 -19.74 8.00 29.23
C ASP A 303 -20.99 7.12 28.95
N ASN A 304 -21.18 6.69 27.71
CA ASN A 304 -22.26 5.77 27.30
C ASN A 304 -21.97 4.28 27.61
N ALA A 305 -20.75 3.93 28.00
CA ALA A 305 -20.43 2.56 28.41
C ALA A 305 -21.07 2.23 29.77
N PRO A 306 -21.52 0.98 30.00
CA PRO A 306 -22.00 0.54 31.31
C PRO A 306 -20.95 0.79 32.40
N ALA A 307 -21.36 1.12 33.63
CA ALA A 307 -20.46 1.49 34.72
C ALA A 307 -19.32 0.48 34.93
N GLY A 308 -19.63 -0.82 35.01
CA GLY A 308 -18.62 -1.90 35.15
C GLY A 308 -17.74 -2.14 33.90
N GLY A 309 -18.03 -1.49 32.77
CA GLY A 309 -17.24 -1.58 31.53
C GLY A 309 -16.33 -0.37 31.30
N ARG A 310 -16.54 0.74 32.01
CA ARG A 310 -15.82 2.00 31.79
C ARG A 310 -14.31 1.86 31.98
N PHE A 311 -13.88 1.15 33.02
CA PHE A 311 -12.48 0.85 33.25
C PHE A 311 -11.79 0.20 32.05
N ARG A 312 -12.40 -0.86 31.52
CA ARG A 312 -11.88 -1.57 30.35
C ARG A 312 -11.91 -0.72 29.08
N VAL A 313 -12.98 0.06 28.87
CA VAL A 313 -13.10 0.97 27.73
C VAL A 313 -12.00 2.04 27.76
N PHE A 314 -11.72 2.62 28.92
CA PHE A 314 -10.64 3.58 29.08
C PHE A 314 -9.29 2.96 28.70
N TRP A 315 -8.95 1.81 29.27
CA TRP A 315 -7.66 1.17 29.02
C TRP A 315 -7.52 0.67 27.58
N ARG A 316 -8.62 0.33 26.89
CA ARG A 316 -8.60 0.11 25.45
C ARG A 316 -8.22 1.39 24.68
N PHE A 317 -8.82 2.53 25.00
CA PHE A 317 -8.41 3.80 24.39
C PHE A 317 -6.94 4.12 24.67
N PHE A 318 -6.51 4.01 25.93
CA PHE A 318 -5.13 4.24 26.33
C PHE A 318 -4.15 3.37 25.54
N CYS A 319 -4.36 2.05 25.55
CA CYS A 319 -3.51 1.07 24.87
C CYS A 319 -3.46 1.34 23.35
N ALA A 320 -4.61 1.61 22.73
CA ALA A 320 -4.69 1.96 21.31
C ALA A 320 -3.92 3.27 20.99
N LYS A 321 -4.01 4.28 21.86
CA LYS A 321 -3.33 5.56 21.67
C LYS A 321 -1.83 5.47 21.85
N GLU A 322 -1.34 4.70 22.83
CA GLU A 322 0.10 4.45 23.00
C GLU A 322 0.67 3.64 21.84
N ALA A 323 -0.05 2.61 21.39
CA ALA A 323 0.34 1.84 20.19
C ALA A 323 0.39 2.75 18.95
N ALA A 324 -0.61 3.62 18.77
CA ALA A 324 -0.65 4.58 17.67
C ALA A 324 0.45 5.64 17.78
N HIS A 325 0.76 6.12 18.98
CA HIS A 325 1.84 7.05 19.25
C HIS A 325 3.20 6.45 18.86
N LYS A 326 3.49 5.20 19.27
CA LYS A 326 4.72 4.49 18.88
C LYS A 326 4.83 4.31 17.36
N ALA A 327 3.72 3.98 16.70
CA ALA A 327 3.69 3.92 15.24
C ALA A 327 3.98 5.30 14.62
N LEU A 328 3.29 6.37 15.05
CA LEU A 328 3.50 7.73 14.53
C LEU A 328 4.91 8.26 14.79
N ALA A 329 5.50 7.97 15.95
CA ALA A 329 6.86 8.39 16.29
C ALA A 329 7.90 7.80 15.32
N ARG A 330 7.76 6.53 14.92
CA ARG A 330 8.61 5.88 13.89
C ARG A 330 8.47 6.54 12.52
N ALA A 331 7.33 7.13 12.26
CA ALA A 331 7.06 7.92 11.07
C ALA A 331 7.60 9.35 11.15
N GLY A 332 8.30 9.72 12.24
CA GLY A 332 8.80 11.07 12.47
C GLY A 332 7.75 12.06 12.96
N LEU A 333 6.57 11.57 13.35
CA LEU A 333 5.48 12.38 13.89
C LEU A 333 5.41 12.17 15.39
N VAL A 334 6.22 12.95 16.11
CA VAL A 334 6.27 12.89 17.57
C VAL A 334 5.02 13.56 18.13
N VAL A 335 4.17 12.76 18.78
CA VAL A 335 3.12 13.30 19.65
C VAL A 335 3.77 13.59 21.00
N PRO A 336 3.72 14.82 21.51
CA PRO A 336 4.30 15.14 22.81
C PRO A 336 3.72 14.22 23.90
N ARG A 337 4.55 13.78 24.84
CA ARG A 337 4.11 12.90 25.94
C ARG A 337 2.94 13.56 26.68
N GLY A 338 1.87 12.79 26.88
CA GLY A 338 0.66 13.27 27.56
C GLY A 338 -0.30 14.07 26.67
N CYS A 339 -0.01 14.27 25.38
CA CYS A 339 -0.89 14.95 24.42
C CYS A 339 -1.71 13.97 23.58
N PHE A 340 -2.37 13.01 24.23
CA PHE A 340 -3.19 12.00 23.56
C PHE A 340 -4.39 12.56 22.80
N ARG A 341 -4.76 13.83 23.02
CA ARG A 341 -5.76 14.54 22.21
C ARG A 341 -5.35 14.70 20.75
N GLU A 342 -4.06 14.61 20.42
CA GLU A 342 -3.55 14.63 19.04
C GLU A 342 -3.82 13.30 18.30
N ILE A 343 -4.34 12.28 18.99
CA ILE A 343 -4.73 11.00 18.41
C ILE A 343 -6.20 10.75 18.73
N GLU A 344 -7.04 10.63 17.70
CA GLU A 344 -8.44 10.22 17.82
C GLU A 344 -8.57 8.73 17.47
N VAL A 345 -9.21 7.95 18.33
CA VAL A 345 -9.43 6.51 18.21
C VAL A 345 -10.92 6.23 18.05
N ASP A 346 -11.24 5.38 17.06
CA ASP A 346 -12.57 4.82 16.82
C ASP A 346 -12.48 3.31 17.05
N LEU A 347 -12.80 2.86 18.27
CA LEU A 347 -12.74 1.45 18.67
C LEU A 347 -13.69 0.56 17.84
N PHE A 348 -14.82 1.11 17.38
CA PHE A 348 -15.78 0.37 16.56
C PHE A 348 -15.23 0.12 15.16
N ARG A 349 -14.68 1.16 14.51
CA ARG A 349 -14.08 1.03 13.19
C ARG A 349 -12.67 0.46 13.22
N ARG A 350 -12.09 0.29 14.41
CA ARG A 350 -10.70 -0.14 14.62
C ARG A 350 -9.71 0.76 13.87
N LYS A 351 -9.88 2.07 14.05
CA LYS A 351 -9.03 3.09 13.43
C LYS A 351 -8.50 4.05 14.48
N ALA A 352 -7.30 4.56 14.26
CA ALA A 352 -6.80 5.76 14.92
C ALA A 352 -6.47 6.82 13.87
N ALA A 353 -6.45 8.10 14.25
CA ALA A 353 -6.10 9.20 13.39
C ALA A 353 -5.28 10.24 14.13
N HIS A 354 -4.16 10.66 13.56
CA HIS A 354 -3.44 11.83 14.04
C HIS A 354 -4.20 13.09 13.62
N VAL A 355 -4.65 13.89 14.59
CA VAL A 355 -5.58 15.00 14.39
C VAL A 355 -4.99 16.07 13.47
N ALA A 356 -3.75 16.51 13.73
CA ALA A 356 -3.13 17.60 12.98
C ALA A 356 -2.85 17.24 11.50
N THR A 357 -2.53 15.98 11.20
CA THR A 357 -2.15 15.56 9.84
C THR A 357 -3.24 14.76 9.12
N GLY A 358 -4.29 14.33 9.82
CA GLY A 358 -5.32 13.43 9.30
C GLY A 358 -4.80 12.02 8.96
N LEU A 359 -3.62 11.64 9.44
CA LEU A 359 -3.06 10.32 9.15
C LEU A 359 -3.79 9.23 9.89
N GLN A 360 -4.34 8.29 9.14
CA GLN A 360 -5.05 7.15 9.70
C GLN A 360 -4.14 5.95 9.93
N LEU A 361 -4.41 5.24 11.02
CA LEU A 361 -3.80 3.97 11.39
C LEU A 361 -4.90 2.91 11.51
N ASP A 362 -4.52 1.69 11.16
CA ASP A 362 -5.29 0.49 11.49
C ASP A 362 -4.85 0.00 12.86
N LEU A 363 -5.81 -0.40 13.70
CA LEU A 363 -5.49 -1.00 15.00
C LEU A 363 -6.19 -2.34 15.19
N ARG A 364 -5.58 -3.22 15.96
CA ARG A 364 -6.16 -4.50 16.37
C ARG A 364 -5.80 -4.78 17.82
N PHE A 365 -6.78 -5.23 18.58
CA PHE A 365 -6.49 -5.87 19.86
C PHE A 365 -6.22 -7.35 19.58
N THR A 366 -5.00 -7.80 19.81
CA THR A 366 -4.61 -9.20 19.63
C THR A 366 -4.91 -10.03 20.87
N ASP A 367 -4.84 -9.37 22.03
CA ASP A 367 -5.22 -9.89 23.32
C ASP A 367 -6.16 -8.88 23.97
N ASP A 368 -7.33 -9.35 24.34
CA ASP A 368 -8.37 -8.55 24.98
C ASP A 368 -9.15 -9.46 25.93
N ASP A 369 -8.50 -9.83 27.03
CA ASP A 369 -9.00 -10.77 28.03
C ASP A 369 -9.03 -10.12 29.43
N GLU A 370 -9.31 -10.87 30.50
CA GLU A 370 -9.39 -10.32 31.86
C GLU A 370 -8.02 -9.97 32.46
N ASP A 371 -6.95 -10.52 31.91
CA ASP A 371 -5.59 -10.35 32.42
C ASP A 371 -4.84 -9.22 31.71
N LYS A 372 -5.05 -9.06 30.40
CA LYS A 372 -4.26 -8.14 29.58
C LYS A 372 -5.02 -7.57 28.38
N LEU A 373 -4.55 -6.39 27.96
CA LEU A 373 -4.90 -5.76 26.69
C LEU A 373 -3.61 -5.55 25.88
N HIS A 374 -3.50 -6.17 24.71
CA HIS A 374 -2.43 -5.90 23.76
C HIS A 374 -3.02 -5.33 22.47
N CYS A 375 -2.57 -4.13 22.10
CA CYS A 375 -2.98 -3.47 20.88
C CYS A 375 -1.78 -3.32 19.94
N VAL A 376 -1.99 -3.64 18.66
CA VAL A 376 -1.06 -3.35 17.57
C VAL A 376 -1.69 -2.30 16.68
N CYS A 377 -0.95 -1.25 16.37
CA CYS A 377 -1.31 -0.18 15.45
C CYS A 377 -0.33 -0.15 14.27
N VAL A 378 -0.83 0.08 13.07
CA VAL A 378 -0.01 0.18 11.86
C VAL A 378 -0.35 1.45 11.10
N LEU A 379 0.66 2.27 10.84
CA LEU A 379 0.54 3.45 9.99
C LEU A 379 0.52 3.03 8.52
N ARG A 380 -0.66 2.58 8.10
CA ARG A 380 -1.02 2.24 6.71
C ARG A 380 -0.20 1.11 6.12
N GLY A 381 -0.81 -0.07 6.01
CA GLY A 381 -0.33 -1.06 5.07
C GLY A 381 0.46 -2.22 5.63
N GLY A 382 -0.01 -2.74 6.74
CA GLY A 382 0.10 -4.16 6.96
C GLY A 382 -1.29 -4.72 7.17
N PHE A 383 -1.57 -5.89 6.61
CA PHE A 383 -2.66 -6.70 7.15
C PHE A 383 -2.27 -7.08 8.57
N ILE A 384 -2.98 -6.54 9.57
CA ILE A 384 -2.99 -7.14 10.90
C ILE A 384 -3.93 -8.35 10.77
N GLY A 385 -3.37 -9.45 10.24
CA GLY A 385 -4.09 -10.50 9.51
C GLY A 385 -5.38 -10.98 10.16
N ASP A 386 -6.36 -11.33 9.32
CA ASP A 386 -7.43 -12.24 9.72
C ASP A 386 -6.89 -13.68 9.59
N ASP A 387 -7.46 -14.64 10.32
CA ASP A 387 -6.94 -16.02 10.48
C ASP A 387 -6.75 -16.82 9.16
N GLU A 388 -7.07 -16.22 8.01
CA GLU A 388 -7.07 -16.85 6.68
C GLU A 388 -5.92 -16.36 5.74
N SER A 389 -5.06 -15.40 6.14
CA SER A 389 -3.95 -14.92 5.29
C SER A 389 -2.67 -14.58 6.06
N GLU A 390 -1.49 -14.85 5.46
CA GLU A 390 -0.19 -14.36 5.96
C GLU A 390 -0.26 -12.84 6.21
N SER A 391 0.11 -12.41 7.42
CA SER A 391 0.05 -11.02 7.85
C SER A 391 1.37 -10.28 7.65
N ASP A 392 1.32 -9.06 7.14
CA ASP A 392 2.51 -8.21 6.99
C ASP A 392 3.04 -7.73 8.36
N VAL A 393 2.24 -7.87 9.42
CA VAL A 393 2.63 -7.57 10.80
C VAL A 393 2.50 -8.84 11.62
N VAL A 394 3.56 -9.17 12.33
CA VAL A 394 3.59 -10.28 13.29
C VAL A 394 3.81 -9.72 14.69
N TRP A 395 3.32 -10.45 15.69
CA TRP A 395 3.39 -10.02 17.08
C TRP A 395 3.50 -11.23 18.00
N ASN A 396 4.05 -10.99 19.20
CA ASN A 396 4.11 -11.99 20.25
C ASN A 396 3.93 -11.31 21.61
N VAL A 397 3.24 -11.99 22.53
CA VAL A 397 3.00 -11.56 23.90
C VAL A 397 3.36 -12.72 24.83
N ALA A 398 4.16 -12.45 25.86
CA ALA A 398 4.58 -13.45 26.82
C ALA A 398 4.57 -12.90 28.25
N GLU A 399 4.42 -13.80 29.21
CA GLU A 399 4.62 -13.49 30.63
C GLU A 399 6.11 -13.37 30.94
N VAL A 400 6.47 -12.34 31.70
CA VAL A 400 7.83 -12.06 32.11
C VAL A 400 8.21 -13.03 33.24
N PRO A 401 9.30 -13.80 33.11
CA PRO A 401 9.76 -14.68 34.17
C PRO A 401 10.02 -13.93 35.47
N ALA A 402 9.72 -14.57 36.61
CA ALA A 402 9.95 -13.98 37.93
C ALA A 402 11.43 -13.57 38.09
N GLY A 403 11.65 -12.31 38.50
CA GLY A 403 12.98 -11.75 38.69
C GLY A 403 13.67 -11.24 37.42
N ALA A 404 13.08 -11.43 36.23
CA ALA A 404 13.59 -10.83 35.00
C ALA A 404 13.19 -9.36 34.89
N ALA A 405 14.05 -8.54 34.27
CA ALA A 405 13.71 -7.16 33.93
C ALA A 405 12.80 -7.16 32.68
N PRO A 406 11.56 -6.64 32.73
CA PRO A 406 10.60 -6.75 31.63
C PRO A 406 11.11 -6.20 30.30
N GLY A 407 11.83 -5.08 30.33
CA GLY A 407 12.42 -4.47 29.12
C GLY A 407 13.53 -5.32 28.50
N ALA A 408 14.36 -5.98 29.31
CA ALA A 408 15.39 -6.88 28.80
C ALA A 408 14.78 -8.15 28.20
N PHE A 409 13.80 -8.73 28.89
CA PHE A 409 13.05 -9.88 28.40
C PHE A 409 12.32 -9.59 27.08
N ALA A 410 11.65 -8.43 26.97
CA ALA A 410 10.99 -8.01 25.73
C ALA A 410 11.96 -7.93 24.53
N ARG A 411 13.19 -7.46 24.77
CA ARG A 411 14.24 -7.37 23.74
C ARG A 411 14.72 -8.74 23.28
N GLU A 412 15.00 -9.65 24.22
CA GLU A 412 15.44 -11.02 23.91
C GLU A 412 14.34 -11.79 23.18
N MET A 413 13.13 -11.78 23.75
CA MET A 413 11.94 -12.38 23.14
C MET A 413 11.70 -11.91 21.71
N ALA A 414 11.90 -10.62 21.43
CA ALA A 414 11.73 -10.07 20.09
C ALA A 414 12.76 -10.65 19.10
N LEU A 415 14.02 -10.77 19.47
CA LEU A 415 15.05 -11.33 18.59
C LEU A 415 14.81 -12.81 18.29
N ASP A 416 14.44 -13.59 19.31
CA ASP A 416 14.05 -14.99 19.16
C ASP A 416 12.84 -15.14 18.25
N PHE A 417 11.81 -14.33 18.48
CA PHE A 417 10.60 -14.36 17.67
C PHE A 417 10.88 -13.99 16.21
N ILE A 418 11.63 -12.91 15.95
CA ILE A 418 12.02 -12.53 14.57
C ILE A 418 12.78 -13.66 13.88
N ALA A 419 13.76 -14.27 14.56
CA ALA A 419 14.51 -15.37 13.99
C ALA A 419 13.63 -16.59 13.67
N SER A 420 12.59 -16.83 14.48
CA SER A 420 11.62 -17.92 14.24
C SER A 420 10.69 -17.67 13.06
N CYS A 421 10.46 -16.39 12.70
CA CYS A 421 9.61 -16.03 11.57
C CYS A 421 10.34 -16.09 10.20
N ASN A 422 11.66 -16.29 10.17
CA ASN A 422 12.43 -16.31 8.92
C ASN A 422 13.59 -17.31 8.97
N ASP A 423 13.42 -18.42 8.25
CA ASP A 423 14.39 -19.52 8.17
C ASP A 423 15.78 -19.09 7.66
N GLU A 424 15.90 -18.03 6.87
CA GLU A 424 17.18 -17.54 6.37
C GLU A 424 18.06 -16.92 7.46
N ILE A 425 17.41 -16.40 8.53
CA ILE A 425 18.12 -15.87 9.69
C ILE A 425 18.83 -17.02 10.39
N GLY A 426 18.16 -18.16 10.55
CA GLY A 426 18.65 -19.39 11.18
C GLY A 426 18.73 -19.34 12.72
N GLY A 427 18.74 -18.16 13.34
CA GLY A 427 18.71 -17.99 14.79
C GLY A 427 18.98 -16.57 15.28
N ALA A 428 18.52 -16.26 16.50
CA ALA A 428 18.59 -14.91 17.09
C ALA A 428 20.02 -14.39 17.29
N GLY A 429 21.01 -15.27 17.44
CA GLY A 429 22.42 -14.89 17.55
C GLY A 429 23.00 -14.17 16.32
N ARG A 430 22.28 -14.15 15.18
CA ARG A 430 22.63 -13.34 14.00
C ARG A 430 21.99 -11.96 13.98
N LEU A 431 21.13 -11.67 14.95
CA LEU A 431 20.44 -10.41 15.12
C LEU A 431 21.03 -9.64 16.31
N ALA A 432 20.92 -8.32 16.25
CA ALA A 432 21.17 -7.45 17.38
C ALA A 432 20.14 -6.32 17.38
N LEU A 433 19.97 -5.66 18.51
CA LEU A 433 19.15 -4.45 18.63
C LEU A 433 20.04 -3.22 18.70
N SER A 434 19.57 -2.15 18.07
CA SER A 434 20.07 -0.79 18.22
C SER A 434 18.91 0.11 18.63
N GLU A 435 19.21 1.26 19.21
CA GLU A 435 18.23 2.31 19.45
C GLU A 435 18.61 3.55 18.64
N ASP A 436 17.64 4.12 17.92
CA ASP A 436 17.76 5.40 17.25
C ASP A 436 16.61 6.31 17.68
N GLY A 437 16.92 7.48 18.23
CA GLY A 437 15.91 8.37 18.82
C GLY A 437 15.05 7.74 19.92
N GLY A 438 15.55 6.70 20.61
CA GLY A 438 14.80 5.93 21.62
C GLY A 438 13.85 4.87 21.05
N LEU A 439 13.90 4.61 19.74
CA LEU A 439 13.11 3.58 19.07
C LEU A 439 13.98 2.36 18.75
N PRO A 440 13.52 1.13 19.04
CA PRO A 440 14.26 -0.08 18.69
C PRO A 440 14.33 -0.29 17.18
N ALA A 441 15.50 -0.69 16.71
CA ALA A 441 15.83 -1.09 15.35
C ALA A 441 16.62 -2.40 15.36
N VAL A 442 16.41 -3.25 14.36
CA VAL A 442 17.07 -4.56 14.27
C VAL A 442 18.25 -4.50 13.32
N LEU A 443 19.37 -5.08 13.74
CA LEU A 443 20.56 -5.28 12.92
C LEU A 443 20.64 -6.75 12.54
N TRP A 444 20.64 -7.07 11.24
CA TRP A 444 20.92 -8.42 10.75
C TRP A 444 22.27 -8.41 10.03
N ARG A 445 23.21 -9.26 10.49
CA ARG A 445 24.60 -9.29 9.99
C ARG A 445 25.26 -7.89 9.99
N GLY A 446 24.99 -7.11 11.03
CA GLY A 446 25.52 -5.74 11.20
C GLY A 446 24.85 -4.67 10.33
N ARG A 447 23.80 -5.00 9.57
CA ARG A 447 23.07 -4.03 8.74
C ARG A 447 21.69 -3.74 9.32
N PRO A 448 21.30 -2.46 9.46
CA PRO A 448 19.95 -2.08 9.86
C PRO A 448 18.90 -2.69 8.93
N GLN A 449 17.84 -3.25 9.54
CA GLN A 449 16.65 -3.75 8.86
C GLN A 449 15.48 -2.84 9.20
N ASP A 450 14.65 -2.52 8.20
CA ASP A 450 13.50 -1.64 8.34
C ASP A 450 12.23 -2.42 8.72
N TRP A 451 12.34 -3.31 9.72
CA TRP A 451 11.23 -4.16 10.17
C TRP A 451 10.26 -3.45 11.12
N SER A 452 10.45 -2.16 11.40
CA SER A 452 9.57 -1.38 12.28
C SER A 452 9.25 -2.05 13.63
N LEU A 453 10.26 -2.65 14.27
CA LEU A 453 10.12 -3.39 15.53
C LEU A 453 9.60 -2.50 16.66
N SER A 454 8.43 -2.78 17.23
CA SER A 454 7.91 -2.15 18.46
C SER A 454 8.02 -3.10 19.64
N LEU A 455 8.40 -2.57 20.81
CA LEU A 455 8.52 -3.29 22.08
C LEU A 455 7.63 -2.62 23.13
N SER A 456 6.99 -3.44 23.96
CA SER A 456 6.13 -3.00 25.06
C SER A 456 6.24 -3.95 26.24
N HIS A 457 6.03 -3.43 27.45
CA HIS A 457 5.93 -4.27 28.65
C HIS A 457 5.06 -3.57 29.70
N ALA A 458 4.30 -4.34 30.46
CA ALA A 458 3.48 -3.85 31.55
C ALA A 458 3.30 -4.94 32.61
N GLY A 459 3.67 -4.63 33.85
CA GLY A 459 3.55 -5.56 34.98
C GLY A 459 4.16 -6.91 34.66
N ARG A 460 3.29 -7.93 34.58
CA ARG A 460 3.66 -9.33 34.35
C ARG A 460 3.96 -9.68 32.89
N TYR A 461 3.69 -8.80 31.92
CA TYR A 461 3.75 -9.16 30.50
C TYR A 461 4.73 -8.30 29.71
N ALA A 462 5.28 -8.90 28.65
CA ALA A 462 6.04 -8.25 27.60
C ALA A 462 5.42 -8.57 26.23
N ALA A 463 5.55 -7.65 25.29
CA ALA A 463 5.05 -7.81 23.94
C ALA A 463 5.99 -7.19 22.92
N CYS A 464 6.01 -7.76 21.72
CA CYS A 464 6.69 -7.21 20.57
C CYS A 464 5.80 -7.29 19.33
N SER A 465 6.00 -6.38 18.38
CA SER A 465 5.44 -6.47 17.04
C SER A 465 6.45 -5.95 16.03
N PHE A 466 6.43 -6.48 14.81
CA PHE A 466 7.25 -5.97 13.72
C PHE A 466 6.59 -6.25 12.37
N MET A 467 7.00 -5.51 11.37
CA MET A 467 6.53 -5.64 10.00
C MET A 467 7.47 -6.55 9.21
N VAL A 468 6.88 -7.56 8.58
CA VAL A 468 7.55 -8.45 7.62
C VAL A 468 7.48 -7.75 6.26
N SER A 469 8.52 -6.99 5.93
CA SER A 469 8.64 -6.25 4.66
C SER A 469 9.15 -7.10 3.51
#